data_AF-A0A6B2XCJ9-F1
#
_entry.id   AF-A0A6B2XCJ9-F1
#
_cell.length_a   1.000
_cell.length_b   1.000
_cell.length_c   1.000
_cell.angle_alpha   90.00
_cell.angle_beta   90.00
_cell.angle_gamma   90.00
#
_symmetry.space_group_name_H-M   'P 1'
#
loop_
_entity.id
_entity.type
_entity.pdbx_description
1 polymer ?
#
loop_
_entity_poly.entity_id
_entity_poly.type
_entity_poly.pdbx_seq_one_letter_code
_entity_poly.pdbx_strand_id
1 'polypeptide(L)'
;MIILDHTAVLALCRGHRLLSGLAVVEVDDPAQRAHVPALCLVAAGLERPGVAAHVGALPGLEFLPLDFAGAATVEQVVSAGLEWPFSHAVYAAASGAVEGQILTATPEAYDGTGVWVVDIGKP
;
A
#
# COMPACT_ATOMS: atom_id res chain seq x y z
N MET A 1 -8.30 -0.61 -8.49
CA MET A 1 -7.21 -1.47 -7.92
C MET A 1 -7.19 -1.33 -6.40
N ILE A 2 -6.90 -2.39 -5.62
CA ILE A 2 -6.75 -2.27 -4.15
C ILE A 2 -5.27 -2.09 -3.82
N ILE A 3 -4.93 -1.06 -3.05
CA ILE A 3 -3.55 -0.75 -2.63
C ILE A 3 -3.47 -0.80 -1.11
N LEU A 4 -2.47 -1.50 -0.57
CA LEU A 4 -2.17 -1.50 0.86
C LEU A 4 -0.99 -0.56 1.11
N ASP A 5 -1.20 0.52 1.84
CA ASP A 5 -0.11 1.34 2.33
C ASP A 5 0.65 0.64 3.47
N HIS A 6 1.68 1.29 4.01
CA HIS A 6 2.50 0.69 5.05
C HIS A 6 1.71 0.40 6.35
N THR A 7 0.73 1.22 6.69
CA THR A 7 -0.10 1.02 7.88
C THR A 7 -1.05 -0.16 7.71
N ALA A 8 -1.63 -0.36 6.53
CA ALA A 8 -2.43 -1.52 6.19
C ALA A 8 -1.58 -2.79 6.14
N VAL A 9 -0.36 -2.73 5.61
CA VAL A 9 0.60 -3.85 5.66
C VAL A 9 0.92 -4.24 7.11
N LEU A 10 1.09 -3.27 8.01
CA LEU A 10 1.31 -3.53 9.44
C LEU A 10 0.08 -4.16 10.11
N ALA A 11 -1.12 -3.65 9.81
CA ALA A 11 -2.38 -4.21 10.30
C ALA A 11 -2.58 -5.66 9.81
N LEU A 12 -2.30 -5.94 8.53
CA LEU A 12 -2.30 -7.30 7.98
C LEU A 12 -1.36 -8.21 8.77
N CYS A 13 -0.12 -7.78 9.01
CA CYS A 13 0.85 -8.54 9.81
C CYS A 13 0.40 -8.75 11.27
N ARG A 14 -0.50 -7.91 11.79
CA ARG A 14 -1.10 -8.01 13.13
C ARG A 14 -2.36 -8.87 13.15
N GLY A 15 -2.82 -9.38 12.00
CA GLY A 15 -3.97 -10.27 11.89
C GLY A 15 -5.29 -9.56 11.60
N HIS A 16 -5.26 -8.36 11.00
CA HIS A 16 -6.46 -7.62 10.65
C HIS A 16 -7.38 -8.44 9.71
N ARG A 17 -8.55 -8.84 10.21
CA ARG A 17 -9.41 -9.88 9.61
C ARG A 17 -9.75 -9.64 8.14
N LEU A 18 -10.13 -8.42 7.78
CA LEU A 18 -10.49 -8.07 6.40
C LEU A 18 -9.28 -8.18 5.47
N LEU A 19 -8.12 -7.68 5.90
CA LEU A 19 -6.91 -7.69 5.10
C LEU A 19 -6.36 -9.10 4.95
N SER A 20 -6.42 -9.91 6.01
CA SER A 20 -6.06 -11.32 5.95
C SER A 20 -6.92 -12.07 4.94
N GLY A 21 -8.22 -11.77 4.86
CA GLY A 21 -9.12 -12.32 3.86
C GLY A 21 -8.70 -12.00 2.42
N LEU A 22 -8.25 -10.77 2.16
CA LEU A 22 -7.72 -10.38 0.85
C LEU A 22 -6.40 -11.08 0.52
N ALA A 23 -5.51 -11.21 1.50
CA ALA A 23 -4.14 -11.66 1.27
C ALA A 23 -3.99 -13.19 1.12
N VAL A 24 -4.95 -13.99 1.60
CA VAL A 24 -4.87 -15.47 1.53
C VAL A 24 -5.60 -16.07 0.33
N VAL A 25 -6.44 -15.28 -0.36
CA VAL A 25 -7.15 -15.76 -1.54
C VAL A 25 -6.19 -15.75 -2.72
N GLU A 26 -5.88 -16.93 -3.23
CA GLU A 26 -5.15 -17.07 -4.48
C GLU A 26 -6.08 -16.66 -5.63
N VAL A 27 -5.67 -15.63 -6.37
CA VAL A 27 -6.38 -15.13 -7.54
C VAL A 27 -5.47 -15.32 -8.76
N ASP A 28 -6.01 -15.96 -9.80
CA ASP A 28 -5.28 -16.26 -11.04
C ASP A 28 -4.87 -14.98 -11.79
N ASP A 29 -5.69 -13.94 -11.70
CA ASP A 29 -5.42 -12.62 -12.28
C ASP A 29 -4.70 -11.71 -11.27
N PRO A 30 -3.41 -11.36 -11.50
CA PRO A 30 -2.67 -10.47 -10.62
C PRO A 30 -3.32 -9.09 -10.43
N ALA A 31 -4.06 -8.60 -11.44
CA ALA A 31 -4.74 -7.30 -11.34
C ALA A 31 -5.87 -7.30 -10.29
N GLN A 32 -6.33 -8.48 -9.88
CA GLN A 32 -7.35 -8.66 -8.85
C GLN A 32 -6.77 -8.87 -7.43
N ARG A 33 -5.45 -9.03 -7.31
CA ARG A 33 -4.76 -9.11 -6.01
C ARG A 33 -4.71 -7.75 -5.32
N ALA A 34 -4.47 -7.75 -4.01
CA ALA A 34 -4.17 -6.51 -3.30
C ALA A 34 -2.70 -6.13 -3.57
N HIS A 35 -2.47 -4.88 -3.94
CA HIS A 35 -1.16 -4.41 -4.37
C HIS A 35 -0.43 -3.72 -3.22
N VAL A 36 0.85 -4.04 -3.04
CA VAL A 36 1.70 -3.47 -2.00
C VAL A 36 2.85 -2.70 -2.68
N PRO A 37 2.86 -1.36 -2.63
CA PRO A 37 3.98 -0.58 -3.14
C PRO A 37 5.27 -0.89 -2.38
N ALA A 38 6.38 -1.11 -3.09
CA ALA A 38 7.65 -1.52 -2.48
C ALA A 38 8.16 -0.54 -1.40
N LEU A 39 7.87 0.75 -1.55
CA LEU A 39 8.28 1.77 -0.56
C LEU A 39 7.43 1.69 0.72
N CYS A 40 6.14 1.34 0.59
CA CYS A 40 5.28 1.04 1.74
C CYS A 40 5.76 -0.22 2.48
N LEU A 41 6.27 -1.22 1.74
CA LEU A 41 6.87 -2.40 2.33
C LEU A 41 8.13 -2.08 3.14
N VAL A 42 8.98 -1.17 2.64
CA VAL A 42 10.16 -0.67 3.36
C VAL A 42 9.73 0.04 4.64
N ALA A 43 8.78 0.97 4.57
CA ALA A 43 8.27 1.69 5.74
C ALA A 43 7.72 0.74 6.82
N ALA A 44 6.88 -0.21 6.42
CA ALA A 44 6.35 -1.22 7.34
C ALA A 44 7.46 -2.10 7.94
N GLY A 45 8.49 -2.44 7.16
CA GLY A 45 9.66 -3.20 7.61
C GLY A 45 10.53 -2.46 8.63
N LEU A 46 10.63 -1.13 8.53
CA LEU A 46 11.33 -0.29 9.51
C LEU A 46 10.60 -0.26 10.86
N GLU A 47 9.27 -0.32 10.86
CA GLU A 47 8.48 -0.40 12.09
C GLU A 47 8.42 -1.82 12.68
N ARG A 48 8.33 -2.84 11.82
CA ARG A 48 8.28 -4.24 12.23
C ARG A 48 9.21 -5.09 11.36
N PRO A 49 10.37 -5.50 11.90
CA PRO A 49 11.26 -6.43 11.22
C PRO A 49 10.56 -7.72 10.78
N GLY A 50 10.88 -8.20 9.57
CA GLY A 50 10.32 -9.43 9.03
C GLY A 50 8.99 -9.29 8.28
N VAL A 51 8.39 -8.09 8.23
CA VAL A 51 7.17 -7.82 7.45
C VAL A 51 7.29 -8.31 6.01
N ALA A 52 8.38 -7.96 5.31
CA ALA A 52 8.57 -8.34 3.91
C ALA A 52 8.55 -9.86 3.67
N ALA A 53 9.22 -10.62 4.54
CA ALA A 53 9.21 -12.08 4.45
C ALA A 53 7.81 -12.65 4.76
N HIS A 54 7.10 -12.07 5.73
CA HIS A 54 5.76 -12.50 6.09
C HIS A 54 4.75 -12.28 4.96
N VAL A 55 4.65 -11.05 4.45
CA VAL A 55 3.66 -10.73 3.40
C VAL A 55 4.04 -11.31 2.04
N GLY A 56 5.33 -11.46 1.74
CA GLY A 56 5.81 -12.09 0.51
C GLY A 56 5.42 -13.57 0.36
N ALA A 57 5.00 -14.22 1.45
CA ALA A 57 4.49 -15.59 1.43
C ALA A 57 2.97 -15.67 1.18
N LEU A 58 2.26 -14.54 1.09
CA LEU A 58 0.80 -14.48 0.97
C LEU A 58 0.40 -14.43 -0.52
N PRO A 59 -0.43 -15.37 -1.01
CA PRO A 59 -0.70 -15.53 -2.44
C PRO A 59 -1.63 -14.45 -3.04
N GLY A 60 -2.40 -13.76 -2.19
CA GLY A 60 -3.34 -12.71 -2.60
C GLY A 60 -2.71 -11.33 -2.73
N LEU A 61 -1.39 -11.23 -2.66
CA LEU A 61 -0.66 -9.97 -2.77
C LEU A 61 0.17 -9.88 -4.05
N GLU A 62 0.23 -8.68 -4.61
CA GLU A 62 1.11 -8.30 -5.71
C GLU A 62 2.00 -7.14 -5.26
N PHE A 63 3.27 -7.11 -5.65
CA PHE A 63 4.22 -6.10 -5.17
C PHE A 63 4.58 -5.13 -6.29
N LEU A 64 4.27 -3.85 -6.10
CA LEU A 64 4.52 -2.83 -7.10
C LEU A 64 5.96 -2.27 -6.96
N PRO A 65 6.80 -2.40 -8.00
CA PRO A 65 8.16 -1.86 -7.97
C PRO A 65 8.13 -0.33 -7.95
N LEU A 66 9.15 0.27 -7.32
CA LEU A 66 9.40 1.71 -7.45
C LEU A 66 10.23 1.94 -8.72
N ASP A 67 9.56 2.29 -9.81
CA ASP A 67 10.19 2.68 -11.06
C ASP A 67 10.63 4.16 -11.05
N PHE A 68 11.22 4.63 -12.15
CA PHE A 68 11.70 6.01 -12.25
C PHE A 68 10.57 7.05 -12.12
N ALA A 69 9.41 6.79 -12.72
CA ALA A 69 8.28 7.70 -12.65
C ALA A 69 7.73 7.77 -11.21
N GLY A 70 7.60 6.63 -10.54
CA GLY A 70 7.25 6.55 -9.13
C GLY A 70 8.25 7.28 -8.25
N ALA A 71 9.56 7.12 -8.48
CA ALA A 71 10.58 7.84 -7.72
C ALA A 71 10.47 9.37 -7.88
N ALA A 72 10.26 9.86 -9.11
CA ALA A 72 10.07 11.28 -9.38
C ALA A 72 8.79 11.83 -8.73
N THR A 73 7.68 11.07 -8.78
CA THR A 73 6.44 11.45 -8.10
C THR A 73 6.63 11.48 -6.58
N VAL A 74 7.32 10.50 -6.00
CA VAL A 74 7.66 10.46 -4.57
C VAL A 74 8.43 11.72 -4.17
N GLU A 75 9.46 12.11 -4.92
CA GLU A 75 10.21 13.35 -4.67
C GLU A 75 9.29 14.58 -4.67
N GLN A 76 8.40 14.69 -5.65
CA GLN A 76 7.48 15.82 -5.78
C GLN A 76 6.49 15.89 -4.62
N VAL A 77 5.80 14.79 -4.28
CA VAL A 77 4.78 14.80 -3.22
C VAL A 77 5.40 14.97 -1.83
N VAL A 78 6.60 14.42 -1.61
CA VAL A 78 7.33 14.64 -0.35
C VAL A 78 7.77 16.10 -0.23
N SER A 79 8.25 16.70 -1.33
CA SER A 79 8.56 18.14 -1.36
C SER A 79 7.33 19.02 -1.14
N ALA A 80 6.13 18.51 -1.46
CA ALA A 80 4.85 19.16 -1.21
C ALA A 80 4.29 18.94 0.22
N GLY A 81 5.00 18.18 1.08
CA GLY A 81 4.69 18.02 2.49
C GLY A 81 4.07 16.68 2.89
N LEU A 82 3.83 15.75 1.95
CA LEU A 82 3.38 14.40 2.29
C LEU A 82 4.54 13.58 2.87
N GLU A 83 4.32 12.82 3.95
CA GLU A 83 5.38 11.96 4.46
C GLU A 83 5.71 10.83 3.47
N TRP A 84 7.01 10.55 3.33
CA TRP A 84 7.51 9.57 2.36
C TRP A 84 6.86 8.17 2.45
N PRO A 85 6.43 7.64 3.61
CA PRO A 85 5.79 6.31 3.67
C PRO A 85 4.48 6.20 2.90
N PHE A 86 3.78 7.32 2.67
CA PHE A 86 2.49 7.38 1.96
C PHE A 86 2.67 7.65 0.45
N SER A 87 3.79 8.25 0.07
CA SER A 87 4.04 8.79 -1.27
C SER A 87 3.91 7.77 -2.42
N HIS A 88 4.44 6.55 -2.26
CA HIS A 88 4.37 5.54 -3.33
C HIS A 88 2.96 4.97 -3.48
N ALA A 89 2.16 4.93 -2.40
CA ALA A 89 0.75 4.55 -2.50
C ALA A 89 -0.05 5.60 -3.31
N VAL A 90 0.27 6.89 -3.17
CA VAL A 90 -0.33 7.94 -4.01
C VAL A 90 0.00 7.74 -5.49
N TYR A 91 1.27 7.50 -5.82
CA TYR A 91 1.66 7.17 -7.20
C TYR A 91 0.93 5.94 -7.73
N ALA A 92 0.92 4.85 -6.96
CA ALA A 92 0.27 3.60 -7.35
C ALA A 92 -1.24 3.78 -7.59
N ALA A 93 -1.92 4.62 -6.80
CA ALA A 93 -3.34 4.88 -6.94
C ALA A 93 -3.68 5.65 -8.21
N ALA A 94 -2.76 6.51 -8.67
CA ALA A 94 -2.93 7.36 -9.84
C ALA A 94 -2.37 6.76 -11.15
N SER A 95 -1.46 5.79 -11.09
CA SER A 95 -0.75 5.27 -12.27
C SER A 95 -1.44 4.11 -12.99
N GLY A 96 -2.46 3.51 -12.39
CA GLY A 96 -3.19 2.36 -12.95
C GLY A 96 -4.17 2.74 -14.07
N ALA A 97 -4.55 1.75 -14.90
CA ALA A 97 -5.60 1.91 -15.91
C ALA A 97 -7.01 2.15 -15.31
N VAL A 98 -7.18 1.79 -14.04
CA VAL A 98 -8.37 2.04 -13.23
C VAL A 98 -7.89 2.68 -11.94
N GLU A 99 -8.60 3.71 -11.47
CA GLU A 99 -8.27 4.37 -10.19
C GLU A 99 -8.11 3.36 -9.06
N GLY A 100 -7.05 3.55 -8.28
CA GLY A 100 -6.76 2.75 -7.10
C GLY A 100 -7.47 3.29 -5.86
N GLN A 101 -7.93 2.38 -5.00
CA GLN A 101 -8.33 2.70 -3.64
C GLN A 101 -7.22 2.29 -2.68
N ILE A 102 -6.83 3.20 -1.79
CA ILE A 102 -5.81 2.98 -0.78
C ILE A 102 -6.48 2.54 0.52
N LEU A 103 -6.18 1.33 0.99
CA LEU A 103 -6.50 0.88 2.33
C LEU A 103 -5.40 1.36 3.29
N THR A 104 -5.80 2.03 4.38
CA THR A 104 -4.90 2.64 5.36
C THR A 104 -5.56 2.71 6.73
N ALA A 105 -4.75 2.73 7.80
CA ALA A 105 -5.19 3.02 9.18
C ALA A 105 -5.05 4.51 9.55
N THR A 106 -4.53 5.35 8.64
CA THR A 106 -4.33 6.79 8.84
C THR A 106 -4.86 7.57 7.63
N PRO A 107 -6.20 7.55 7.39
CA PRO A 107 -6.79 8.15 6.21
C PRO A 107 -6.50 9.65 6.07
N GLU A 108 -6.38 10.37 7.19
CA GLU A 108 -6.05 11.81 7.24
C GLU A 108 -4.68 12.15 6.64
N ALA A 109 -3.75 11.19 6.57
CA ALA A 109 -2.44 11.41 5.95
C ALA A 109 -2.54 11.67 4.43
N TYR A 110 -3.67 11.32 3.82
CA TYR A 110 -3.93 11.49 2.39
C TYR A 110 -4.77 12.73 2.05
N ASP A 111 -5.10 13.57 3.04
CA ASP A 111 -5.88 14.79 2.80
C ASP A 111 -5.21 15.68 1.75
N GLY A 112 -6.00 16.15 0.77
CA GLY A 112 -5.51 17.01 -0.31
C GLY A 112 -4.73 16.29 -1.43
N THR A 113 -4.53 14.97 -1.35
CA THR A 113 -3.85 14.19 -2.42
C THR A 113 -4.78 13.83 -3.59
N GLY A 114 -6.10 13.87 -3.38
CA GLY A 114 -7.11 13.56 -4.40
C GLY A 114 -7.29 12.06 -4.67
N VAL A 115 -6.60 11.18 -3.96
CA VAL A 115 -6.74 9.72 -4.10
C VAL A 115 -7.95 9.20 -3.33
N TRP A 116 -8.52 8.08 -3.77
CA TRP A 116 -9.58 7.41 -3.03
C TRP A 116 -8.99 6.59 -1.89
N VAL A 117 -9.40 6.90 -0.66
CA VAL A 117 -8.90 6.27 0.56
C VAL A 117 -10.03 5.53 1.28
N VAL A 118 -9.71 4.37 1.83
CA VAL A 118 -10.59 3.54 2.64
C VAL A 118 -9.91 3.31 3.99
N ASP A 119 -10.52 3.85 5.04
CA ASP A 119 -10.11 3.57 6.42
C ASP A 119 -10.38 2.10 6.75
N ILE A 120 -9.34 1.36 7.14
CA ILE A 120 -9.45 -0.04 7.57
C ILE A 120 -9.96 -0.16 9.01
N GLY A 121 -10.02 0.94 9.75
CA GLY A 121 -10.33 0.98 11.17
C GLY A 121 -9.12 0.62 12.03
N LYS A 122 -9.39 0.24 13.28
CA LYS A 122 -8.32 -0.06 14.24
C LYS A 122 -7.53 -1.31 13.78
N PRO A 123 -6.18 -1.27 13.84
CA PRO A 123 -5.32 -2.40 13.48
C PRO A 123 -5.52 -3.63 14.35
#